data_AF-A0A1Q2HLD9-F1
#
_entry.id   AF-A0A1Q2HLD9-F1
#
_cell.length_a   1.000
_cell.length_b   1.000
_cell.length_c   1.000
_cell.angle_alpha   90.00
_cell.angle_beta   90.00
_cell.angle_gamma   90.00
#
_symmetry.space_group_name_H-M   'P 1'
#
loop_
_entity.id
_entity.type
_entity.pdbx_description
1 polymer ?
#
loop_
_entity_poly.entity_id
_entity_poly.type
_entity_poly.pdbx_seq_one_letter_code
_entity_poly.pdbx_strand_id
1 'polypeptide(L)'
;MRSMLLAVCGLAVALVCSYSYSAYEQIDLDQFDNGQELTDQLSGITFSADNTGGGPDSVAIFDTTLTGTADPDLEGPPNTDWEGGNLSDLQTSVGNIIIIQENTDGYDPGNGDTIFDNPDDEGGGGSIFIDYGSTLMKGFKFAFADSEEYSSGDSVCVGISFYRDSFSDNDLVAEVPLANYLEQGNYFKDTYNSDNSIEFEDHYANEFEITSGDLEDAFTGVADGTFNKIKICLDNSSGGFGMLEYERVPEPVTFALLGSGLVMIGRKKRSE
;
A
#
# COMPACT_ATOMS: atom_id res chain seq x y z
N MET A 1 11.15 7.44 -72.19
CA MET A 1 11.61 8.60 -71.40
C MET A 1 10.66 8.78 -70.22
N ARG A 2 11.25 8.75 -69.01
CA ARG A 2 10.81 9.42 -67.78
C ARG A 2 9.56 8.91 -67.04
N SER A 3 9.88 8.34 -65.87
CA SER A 3 9.26 8.67 -64.57
C SER A 3 8.00 7.92 -64.14
N MET A 4 8.15 6.62 -63.86
CA MET A 4 7.49 6.00 -62.71
C MET A 4 8.45 6.15 -61.51
N LEU A 5 8.27 7.19 -60.69
CA LEU A 5 9.02 7.32 -59.43
C LEU A 5 8.03 7.36 -58.27
N LEU A 6 8.01 6.25 -57.55
CA LEU A 6 7.67 6.04 -56.14
C LEU A 6 6.79 7.11 -55.48
N ALA A 7 5.51 6.77 -55.30
CA ALA A 7 4.63 7.36 -54.30
C ALA A 7 4.14 6.24 -53.37
N VAL A 8 5.02 5.66 -52.57
CA VAL A 8 4.64 4.71 -51.50
C VAL A 8 5.55 4.94 -50.30
N CYS A 9 4.96 4.91 -49.11
CA CYS A 9 5.59 4.99 -47.77
C CYS A 9 5.88 6.38 -47.20
N GLY A 10 4.89 7.27 -47.25
CA GLY A 10 4.70 8.31 -46.24
C GLY A 10 3.71 7.85 -45.16
N LEU A 11 3.81 6.61 -44.66
CA LEU A 11 3.09 6.25 -43.45
C LEU A 11 3.95 6.77 -42.30
N ALA A 12 3.72 8.04 -41.96
CA ALA A 12 4.17 8.61 -40.72
C ALA A 12 3.75 7.65 -39.62
N VAL A 13 4.73 6.93 -39.09
CA VAL A 13 4.60 6.20 -37.84
C VAL A 13 4.49 7.28 -36.78
N ALA A 14 3.29 7.86 -36.67
CA ALA A 14 2.80 8.31 -35.38
C ALA A 14 2.59 7.02 -34.57
N LEU A 15 3.72 6.44 -34.14
CA LEU A 15 3.78 5.71 -32.89
C LEU A 15 3.35 6.75 -31.88
N VAL A 16 2.04 6.83 -31.68
CA VAL A 16 1.46 7.43 -30.51
C VAL A 16 2.15 6.66 -29.40
N CYS A 17 3.13 7.29 -28.76
CA CYS A 17 3.59 6.87 -27.45
C CYS A 17 2.36 7.07 -26.55
N SER A 18 1.42 6.14 -26.62
CA SER A 18 0.38 5.99 -25.63
C SER A 18 1.13 5.61 -24.37
N TYR A 19 1.60 6.62 -23.64
CA TYR A 19 1.93 6.46 -22.23
C TYR A 19 0.66 5.88 -21.63
N SER A 20 0.68 4.57 -21.43
CA SER A 20 -0.36 3.91 -20.66
C SER A 20 -0.03 4.35 -19.25
N TYR A 21 -0.72 5.39 -18.77
CA TYR A 21 -0.78 5.65 -17.35
C TYR A 21 -1.28 4.36 -16.72
N SER A 22 -0.48 3.77 -15.83
CA SER A 22 -1.00 2.69 -15.01
C SER A 22 -2.06 3.31 -14.13
N ALA A 23 -3.26 2.76 -14.12
CA ALA A 23 -4.19 3.11 -13.06
C ALA A 23 -3.65 2.55 -11.74
N TYR A 24 -4.08 3.13 -10.63
CA TYR A 24 -3.95 2.47 -9.34
C TYR A 24 -4.73 1.16 -9.36
N GLU A 25 -4.15 0.14 -8.74
CA GLU A 25 -4.75 -1.17 -8.55
C GLU A 25 -5.04 -1.35 -7.07
N GLN A 26 -6.31 -1.61 -6.77
CA GLN A 26 -6.78 -1.85 -5.41
C GLN A 26 -6.43 -3.28 -4.98
N ILE A 27 -5.93 -3.40 -3.76
CA ILE A 27 -5.89 -4.66 -3.02
C ILE A 27 -7.25 -4.82 -2.35
N ASP A 28 -8.05 -5.76 -2.85
CA ASP A 28 -9.38 -6.05 -2.32
C ASP A 28 -9.27 -6.83 -1.01
N LEU A 29 -9.26 -6.13 0.12
CA LEU A 29 -9.20 -6.74 1.46
C LEU A 29 -10.56 -7.30 1.91
N ASP A 30 -11.67 -6.81 1.34
CA ASP A 30 -13.05 -7.22 1.67
C ASP A 30 -13.36 -8.66 1.23
N GLN A 31 -12.46 -9.30 0.48
CA GLN A 31 -12.57 -10.71 0.11
C GLN A 31 -12.19 -11.68 1.23
N PHE A 32 -11.62 -11.19 2.34
CA PHE A 32 -11.14 -11.99 3.46
C PHE A 32 -12.08 -11.91 4.67
N ASP A 33 -12.08 -12.96 5.49
CA ASP A 33 -12.88 -12.98 6.71
C ASP A 33 -12.17 -12.19 7.84
N ASN A 34 -12.93 -11.64 8.79
CA ASN A 34 -12.36 -11.03 10.00
C ASN A 34 -11.47 -12.03 10.76
N GLY A 35 -10.30 -11.57 11.19
CA GLY A 35 -9.27 -12.38 11.82
C GLY A 35 -8.47 -13.23 10.85
N GLN A 36 -8.72 -13.20 9.54
CA GLN A 36 -7.94 -14.01 8.61
C GLN A 36 -6.47 -13.57 8.58
N GLU A 37 -5.55 -14.50 8.82
CA GLU A 37 -4.12 -14.29 8.65
C GLU A 37 -3.79 -14.07 7.18
N LEU A 38 -3.12 -12.96 6.88
CA LEU A 38 -2.71 -12.58 5.54
C LEU A 38 -1.20 -12.84 5.37
N THR A 39 -0.86 -13.73 4.44
CA THR A 39 0.53 -14.10 4.11
C THR A 39 0.77 -14.04 2.61
N ASP A 40 0.19 -14.94 1.81
CA ASP A 40 0.46 -15.05 0.36
C ASP A 40 -0.80 -15.32 -0.49
N GLN A 41 -1.98 -15.06 0.07
CA GLN A 41 -3.27 -15.30 -0.58
C GLN A 41 -3.52 -14.37 -1.78
N LEU A 42 -2.79 -13.26 -1.88
CA LEU A 42 -2.85 -12.32 -2.99
C LEU A 42 -1.73 -12.59 -4.00
N SER A 43 -2.09 -12.80 -5.27
CA SER A 43 -1.11 -13.22 -6.27
C SER A 43 0.00 -12.17 -6.48
N GLY A 44 1.23 -12.54 -6.12
CA GLY A 44 2.41 -11.70 -6.29
C GLY A 44 2.61 -10.64 -5.20
N ILE A 45 1.82 -10.70 -4.12
CA ILE A 45 1.97 -9.84 -2.94
C ILE A 45 2.09 -10.75 -1.71
N THR A 46 3.12 -10.51 -0.89
CA THR A 46 3.32 -11.20 0.38
C THR A 46 3.25 -10.21 1.52
N PHE A 47 2.53 -10.58 2.57
CA PHE A 47 2.41 -9.84 3.82
C PHE A 47 3.13 -10.62 4.93
N SER A 48 3.80 -9.89 5.81
CA SER A 48 4.36 -10.42 7.06
C SER A 48 4.41 -9.31 8.09
N ALA A 49 4.54 -9.66 9.37
CA ALA A 49 4.73 -8.68 10.44
C ALA A 49 5.89 -9.07 11.35
N ASP A 50 6.49 -8.08 12.00
CA ASP A 50 7.26 -8.26 13.23
C ASP A 50 6.40 -7.68 14.36
N ASN A 51 6.09 -8.48 15.36
CA ASN A 51 5.25 -8.09 16.48
C ASN A 51 6.10 -7.80 17.72
N THR A 52 5.87 -6.66 18.36
CA THR A 52 6.55 -6.27 19.60
C THR A 52 5.66 -6.32 20.84
N GLY A 53 4.34 -6.43 20.66
CA GLY A 53 3.33 -6.58 21.71
C GLY A 53 3.20 -7.97 22.33
N GLY A 54 3.85 -8.99 21.74
CA GLY A 54 3.99 -10.32 22.33
C GLY A 54 3.04 -11.39 21.78
N GLY A 55 2.23 -11.03 20.79
CA GLY A 55 1.48 -11.93 19.92
C GLY A 55 2.34 -12.59 18.84
N PRO A 56 1.72 -13.23 17.84
CA PRO A 56 2.41 -13.79 16.69
C PRO A 56 2.92 -12.70 15.72
N ASP A 57 3.99 -13.02 15.00
CA ASP A 57 4.54 -12.25 13.88
C ASP A 57 3.65 -12.40 12.62
N SER A 58 2.40 -11.94 12.72
CA SER A 58 1.37 -12.14 11.70
C SER A 58 0.60 -10.86 11.40
N VAL A 59 0.18 -10.73 10.14
CA VAL A 59 -0.77 -9.71 9.70
C VAL A 59 -2.16 -10.33 9.74
N ALA A 60 -3.10 -9.70 10.45
CA ALA A 60 -4.48 -10.12 10.50
C ALA A 60 -5.37 -9.15 9.70
N ILE A 61 -6.46 -9.67 9.15
CA ILE A 61 -7.56 -8.86 8.66
C ILE A 61 -8.45 -8.47 9.83
N PHE A 62 -8.82 -7.20 9.92
CA PHE A 62 -9.83 -6.70 10.85
C PHE A 62 -10.98 -6.07 10.05
N ASP A 63 -12.20 -6.51 10.30
CA ASP A 63 -13.41 -5.95 9.69
C ASP A 63 -13.95 -4.82 10.56
N THR A 64 -13.65 -3.58 10.17
CA THR A 64 -14.10 -2.36 10.87
C THR A 64 -15.61 -2.17 10.86
N THR A 65 -16.40 -3.04 10.21
CA THR A 65 -17.87 -2.97 10.21
C THR A 65 -18.52 -3.85 11.28
N LEU A 66 -17.71 -4.70 11.93
CA LEU A 66 -18.16 -5.55 13.02
C LEU A 66 -18.24 -4.78 14.33
N THR A 67 -19.06 -5.31 15.24
CA THR A 67 -19.21 -4.77 16.59
C THR A 67 -19.05 -5.88 17.62
N GLY A 68 -18.48 -5.60 18.78
CA GLY A 68 -18.23 -6.61 19.82
C GLY A 68 -17.11 -7.56 19.46
N THR A 69 -16.13 -7.02 18.75
CA THR A 69 -14.83 -7.60 18.49
C THR A 69 -13.96 -7.52 19.74
N ALA A 70 -12.72 -7.97 19.63
CA ALA A 70 -11.74 -7.85 20.70
C ALA A 70 -11.10 -6.45 20.76
N ASP A 71 -11.27 -5.65 19.70
CA ASP A 71 -10.61 -4.36 19.49
C ASP A 71 -11.64 -3.25 19.22
N PRO A 72 -12.26 -2.69 20.29
CA PRO A 72 -13.45 -1.86 20.13
C PRO A 72 -13.23 -0.49 19.47
N ASP A 73 -12.01 0.03 19.49
CA ASP A 73 -11.57 1.32 18.92
C ASP A 73 -11.46 1.26 17.39
N LEU A 74 -11.06 0.12 16.83
CA LEU A 74 -11.11 -0.19 15.40
C LEU A 74 -12.53 -0.45 14.86
N GLU A 75 -13.53 -0.62 15.73
CA GLU A 75 -14.92 -0.81 15.31
C GLU A 75 -15.52 0.47 14.70
N GLY A 76 -16.35 0.29 13.68
CA GLY A 76 -17.11 1.33 13.03
C GLY A 76 -18.46 0.82 12.54
N PRO A 77 -19.43 1.72 12.25
CA PRO A 77 -19.44 3.15 12.55
C PRO A 77 -19.62 3.43 14.05
N PRO A 78 -19.35 4.67 14.53
CA PRO A 78 -19.35 4.98 15.95
C PRO A 78 -20.76 4.79 16.48
N ASN A 79 -20.90 3.88 17.43
CA ASN A 79 -22.18 3.70 18.11
C ASN A 79 -22.16 4.54 19.41
N THR A 80 -23.31 5.12 19.75
CA THR A 80 -23.42 6.12 20.83
C THR A 80 -23.23 5.58 22.24
N ASP A 81 -23.04 4.27 22.41
CA ASP A 81 -23.20 3.58 23.68
C ASP A 81 -21.88 3.02 24.24
N TRP A 82 -20.73 3.26 23.60
CA TRP A 82 -19.47 2.58 23.91
C TRP A 82 -18.45 3.55 24.53
N GLU A 83 -17.97 3.18 25.72
CA GLU A 83 -17.06 4.01 26.55
C GLU A 83 -15.57 3.88 26.13
N GLY A 84 -15.25 2.98 25.20
CA GLY A 84 -13.88 2.69 24.74
C GLY A 84 -13.53 3.28 23.37
N GLY A 85 -14.41 4.12 22.82
CA GLY A 85 -14.32 4.73 21.50
C GLY A 85 -14.36 3.76 20.33
N ASN A 86 -14.48 4.32 19.13
CA ASN A 86 -14.79 3.67 17.84
C ASN A 86 -14.37 4.68 16.77
N LEU A 87 -13.92 4.23 15.60
CA LEU A 87 -13.73 5.09 14.43
C LEU A 87 -14.90 6.09 14.29
N SER A 88 -14.59 7.38 14.48
CA SER A 88 -15.51 8.41 14.97
C SER A 88 -16.54 8.92 13.95
N ASP A 89 -16.58 8.36 12.73
CA ASP A 89 -17.52 8.76 11.68
C ASP A 89 -18.20 7.57 10.96
N LEU A 90 -19.42 7.79 10.45
CA LEU A 90 -20.04 6.86 9.50
C LEU A 90 -19.27 6.77 8.17
N GLN A 91 -18.44 7.77 7.87
CA GLN A 91 -17.54 7.79 6.70
C GLN A 91 -16.20 7.08 6.94
N THR A 92 -15.83 6.75 8.18
CA THR A 92 -14.58 6.04 8.51
C THR A 92 -14.70 4.52 8.46
N SER A 93 -15.82 3.97 7.94
CA SER A 93 -15.93 2.54 7.64
C SER A 93 -15.05 2.21 6.43
N VAL A 94 -13.77 1.96 6.71
CA VAL A 94 -12.73 1.63 5.74
C VAL A 94 -12.81 0.18 5.23
N GLY A 95 -13.82 -0.57 5.70
CA GLY A 95 -14.04 -1.98 5.36
C GLY A 95 -13.06 -2.88 6.09
N ASN A 96 -12.52 -3.86 5.39
CA ASN A 96 -11.43 -4.68 5.93
C ASN A 96 -10.10 -3.92 5.89
N ILE A 97 -9.41 -3.91 7.03
CA ILE A 97 -8.06 -3.38 7.19
C ILE A 97 -7.09 -4.48 7.57
N ILE A 98 -5.79 -4.23 7.41
CA ILE A 98 -4.74 -5.06 7.96
C ILE A 98 -4.24 -4.47 9.28
N ILE A 99 -4.02 -5.33 10.26
CA ILE A 99 -3.42 -4.99 11.55
C ILE A 99 -2.24 -5.94 11.85
N ILE A 100 -1.39 -5.55 12.81
CA ILE A 100 -0.48 -6.50 13.44
C ILE A 100 -1.32 -7.27 14.46
N GLN A 101 -1.27 -8.60 14.45
CA GLN A 101 -2.00 -9.39 15.45
C GLN A 101 -1.24 -9.37 16.78
N GLU A 102 -1.68 -8.64 17.79
CA GLU A 102 -0.87 -8.38 18.98
C GLU A 102 -1.18 -9.25 20.19
N ASN A 103 -2.39 -9.81 20.27
CA ASN A 103 -2.71 -10.80 21.29
C ASN A 103 -2.48 -12.24 20.78
N THR A 104 -2.42 -13.20 21.71
CA THR A 104 -2.38 -14.64 21.40
C THR A 104 -3.74 -15.32 21.52
N ASP A 105 -4.79 -14.56 21.80
CA ASP A 105 -6.08 -15.09 22.22
C ASP A 105 -6.89 -15.55 21.00
N GLY A 106 -7.29 -16.83 21.01
CA GLY A 106 -8.02 -17.39 19.88
C GLY A 106 -7.17 -17.69 18.64
N TYR A 107 -5.84 -17.60 18.75
CA TYR A 107 -4.94 -18.14 17.73
C TYR A 107 -4.64 -19.63 18.00
N ASP A 108 -5.21 -20.53 17.18
CA ASP A 108 -4.90 -21.96 17.23
C ASP A 108 -4.43 -22.49 15.87
N PRO A 109 -3.18 -22.17 15.46
CA PRO A 109 -2.62 -22.70 14.21
C PRO A 109 -2.50 -24.24 14.24
N GLY A 110 -2.61 -24.87 15.41
CA GLY A 110 -2.63 -26.32 15.59
C GLY A 110 -3.88 -26.99 15.03
N ASN A 111 -5.00 -26.27 14.94
CA ASN A 111 -6.23 -26.73 14.31
C ASN A 111 -6.27 -26.46 12.80
N GLY A 112 -5.30 -25.70 12.28
CA GLY A 112 -5.10 -25.44 10.87
C GLY A 112 -6.10 -24.46 10.26
N ASP A 113 -6.84 -23.71 11.07
CA ASP A 113 -7.41 -22.45 10.60
C ASP A 113 -6.34 -21.36 10.62
N THR A 114 -6.48 -20.44 9.68
CA THR A 114 -5.64 -19.24 9.55
C THR A 114 -6.48 -18.04 9.98
N ILE A 115 -7.27 -18.21 11.04
CA ILE A 115 -8.24 -17.21 11.52
C ILE A 115 -7.96 -16.98 13.00
N PHE A 116 -7.64 -15.73 13.35
CA PHE A 116 -7.60 -15.22 14.70
C PHE A 116 -9.04 -14.99 15.16
N ASP A 117 -9.51 -15.67 16.21
CA ASP A 117 -10.89 -15.45 16.70
C ASP A 117 -11.07 -14.05 17.31
N ASN A 118 -10.00 -13.44 17.80
CA ASN A 118 -9.98 -12.16 18.50
C ASN A 118 -8.84 -11.27 17.97
N PRO A 119 -8.94 -10.78 16.72
CA PRO A 119 -7.95 -9.85 16.19
C PRO A 119 -7.96 -8.55 16.99
N ASP A 120 -6.76 -8.04 17.27
CA ASP A 120 -6.49 -7.00 18.29
C ASP A 120 -5.08 -6.43 18.07
N ASP A 121 -4.93 -5.11 18.01
CA ASP A 121 -3.67 -4.40 17.81
C ASP A 121 -3.16 -3.58 19.02
N GLU A 122 -3.76 -3.76 20.20
CA GLU A 122 -3.48 -2.97 21.42
C GLU A 122 -2.28 -3.46 22.27
N GLY A 123 -1.34 -4.23 21.70
CA GLY A 123 -0.30 -4.94 22.45
C GLY A 123 1.06 -4.23 22.56
N GLY A 124 1.37 -3.24 21.71
CA GLY A 124 2.67 -2.56 21.67
C GLY A 124 3.24 -2.30 20.27
N GLY A 125 2.58 -2.72 19.19
CA GLY A 125 2.94 -2.35 17.84
C GLY A 125 3.94 -3.29 17.17
N GLY A 126 4.60 -2.74 16.14
CA GLY A 126 5.71 -3.40 15.47
C GLY A 126 5.88 -2.95 14.03
N SER A 127 6.00 -3.88 13.09
CA SER A 127 6.12 -3.54 11.67
C SER A 127 5.37 -4.49 10.76
N ILE A 128 4.64 -3.94 9.79
CA ILE A 128 4.05 -4.68 8.68
C ILE A 128 4.97 -4.56 7.47
N PHE A 129 5.17 -5.67 6.76
CA PHE A 129 5.96 -5.76 5.56
C PHE A 129 5.07 -6.20 4.40
N ILE A 130 5.10 -5.44 3.31
CA ILE A 130 4.39 -5.74 2.07
C ILE A 130 5.43 -5.91 0.96
N ASP A 131 5.48 -7.11 0.37
CA ASP A 131 6.42 -7.49 -0.68
C ASP A 131 5.68 -7.79 -1.99
N TYR A 132 5.88 -6.95 -3.00
CA TYR A 132 5.28 -7.11 -4.33
C TYR A 132 6.16 -7.96 -5.27
N GLY A 133 7.10 -8.71 -4.71
CA GLY A 133 8.03 -9.56 -5.43
C GLY A 133 8.92 -8.74 -6.35
N SER A 134 8.94 -9.07 -7.64
CA SER A 134 9.71 -8.33 -8.66
C SER A 134 8.95 -7.15 -9.28
N THR A 135 7.73 -6.87 -8.82
CA THR A 135 6.88 -5.82 -9.41
C THR A 135 7.28 -4.46 -8.88
N LEU A 136 7.82 -3.61 -9.76
CA LEU A 136 8.12 -2.22 -9.41
C LEU A 136 6.85 -1.36 -9.42
N MET A 137 6.73 -0.52 -8.41
CA MET A 137 5.67 0.45 -8.19
C MET A 137 6.24 1.85 -8.15
N LYS A 138 5.37 2.82 -8.38
CA LYS A 138 5.67 4.26 -8.39
C LYS A 138 4.58 5.09 -7.67
N GLY A 139 3.66 4.42 -6.98
CA GLY A 139 2.60 5.07 -6.21
C GLY A 139 2.00 4.07 -5.22
N PHE A 140 1.62 4.55 -4.04
CA PHE A 140 0.94 3.78 -3.01
C PHE A 140 -0.11 4.66 -2.32
N LYS A 141 -1.31 4.13 -2.12
CA LYS A 141 -2.37 4.75 -1.32
C LYS A 141 -2.83 3.80 -0.24
N PHE A 142 -3.31 4.36 0.85
CA PHE A 142 -3.87 3.63 1.97
C PHE A 142 -4.75 4.55 2.80
N ALA A 143 -5.70 3.95 3.50
CA ALA A 143 -6.31 4.54 4.67
C ALA A 143 -5.50 4.08 5.91
N PHE A 144 -5.21 4.99 6.84
CA PHE A 144 -4.67 4.64 8.16
C PHE A 144 -5.75 4.97 9.17
N ALA A 145 -6.16 3.94 9.92
CA ALA A 145 -7.18 4.00 10.94
C ALA A 145 -6.54 3.81 12.31
N ASP A 146 -7.06 4.56 13.26
CA ASP A 146 -6.82 4.40 14.69
C ASP A 146 -5.35 4.56 15.09
N SER A 147 -4.80 5.72 14.78
CA SER A 147 -3.42 6.01 15.11
C SER A 147 -3.31 6.45 16.57
N GLU A 148 -2.72 5.62 17.41
CA GLU A 148 -2.45 5.99 18.81
C GLU A 148 -1.45 7.15 18.96
N GLU A 149 -1.55 7.85 20.10
CA GLU A 149 -0.91 9.16 20.31
C GLU A 149 0.63 9.08 20.15
N TYR A 150 1.12 9.61 19.03
CA TYR A 150 2.56 9.79 18.79
C TYR A 150 3.12 10.86 19.73
N SER A 151 3.74 10.44 20.83
CA SER A 151 4.47 11.38 21.68
C SER A 151 5.80 11.76 21.00
N SER A 152 5.87 12.98 20.47
CA SER A 152 7.06 13.51 19.80
C SER A 152 8.25 13.57 20.80
N GLY A 153 9.12 12.56 20.79
CA GLY A 153 10.24 12.50 21.72
C GLY A 153 10.88 11.12 21.87
N ASP A 154 10.12 10.06 21.65
CA ASP A 154 10.66 8.71 21.67
C ASP A 154 11.19 8.32 20.29
N SER A 155 12.37 7.70 20.26
CA SER A 155 13.12 7.29 19.05
C SER A 155 12.47 6.07 18.39
N VAL A 156 11.19 6.18 18.12
CA VAL A 156 10.28 5.09 17.79
C VAL A 156 9.94 5.22 16.31
N CYS A 157 10.08 4.12 15.60
CA CYS A 157 9.86 4.06 14.16
C CYS A 157 8.34 4.05 13.93
N VAL A 158 7.77 5.24 13.72
CA VAL A 158 6.37 5.41 13.31
C VAL A 158 6.36 6.08 11.94
N GLY A 159 5.99 5.34 10.90
CA GLY A 159 6.05 5.83 9.52
C GLY A 159 6.13 4.71 8.47
N ILE A 160 6.39 5.10 7.23
CA ILE A 160 6.41 4.18 6.08
C ILE A 160 7.73 4.29 5.36
N SER A 161 8.40 3.16 5.20
CA SER A 161 9.64 3.03 4.44
C SER A 161 9.43 2.22 3.17
N PHE A 162 10.03 2.69 2.09
CA PHE A 162 9.97 2.10 0.75
C PHE A 162 11.33 1.53 0.41
N TYR A 163 11.35 0.31 -0.14
CA TYR A 163 12.59 -0.38 -0.47
C TYR A 163 12.58 -0.94 -1.89
N ARG A 164 13.78 -1.22 -2.40
CA ARG A 164 14.04 -1.90 -3.66
C ARG A 164 14.74 -3.22 -3.41
N ASP A 165 14.19 -4.33 -3.88
CA ASP A 165 14.79 -5.68 -3.83
C ASP A 165 14.90 -6.33 -2.44
N SER A 166 15.23 -5.62 -1.35
CA SER A 166 15.25 -6.15 0.02
C SER A 166 14.90 -5.11 1.10
N PHE A 167 14.47 -5.54 2.29
CA PHE A 167 14.24 -4.66 3.46
C PHE A 167 15.54 -4.21 4.15
N SER A 168 16.62 -3.98 3.39
CA SER A 168 17.91 -3.53 3.89
C SER A 168 18.05 -2.01 3.72
N ASP A 169 18.77 -1.34 4.63
CA ASP A 169 19.12 0.08 4.50
C ASP A 169 19.85 0.44 3.20
N ASN A 170 20.58 -0.50 2.59
CA ASN A 170 21.23 -0.28 1.29
C ASN A 170 20.24 -0.15 0.13
N ASP A 171 19.04 -0.70 0.35
CA ASP A 171 17.94 -0.82 -0.59
C ASP A 171 16.79 0.12 -0.23
N LEU A 172 16.94 0.90 0.86
CA LEU A 172 16.00 1.94 1.26
C LEU A 172 15.93 3.01 0.18
N VAL A 173 14.73 3.18 -0.38
CA VAL A 173 14.38 4.21 -1.34
C VAL A 173 13.97 5.48 -0.62
N ALA A 174 13.08 5.37 0.35
CA ALA A 174 12.51 6.51 1.05
C ALA A 174 11.98 6.09 2.41
N GLU A 175 11.94 7.03 3.34
CA GLU A 175 11.30 6.88 4.65
C GLU A 175 10.44 8.11 4.92
N VAL A 176 9.15 7.91 5.12
CA VAL A 176 8.18 8.97 5.40
C VAL A 176 7.71 8.80 6.84
N PRO A 177 8.30 9.54 7.80
CA PRO A 177 7.86 9.55 9.19
C PRO A 177 6.40 9.95 9.31
N LEU A 178 5.68 9.37 10.28
CA LEU A 178 4.26 9.66 10.47
C LEU A 178 4.04 11.16 10.76
N ALA A 179 4.96 11.76 11.52
CA ALA A 179 4.99 13.19 11.83
C ALA A 179 4.92 14.10 10.58
N ASN A 180 5.46 13.65 9.44
CA ASN A 180 5.43 14.43 8.20
C ASN A 180 4.04 14.41 7.53
N TYR A 181 3.18 13.45 7.86
CA TYR A 181 1.77 13.48 7.45
C TYR A 181 0.94 14.43 8.32
N LEU A 182 1.34 14.63 9.58
CA LEU A 182 0.68 15.55 10.53
C LEU A 182 0.83 17.02 10.12
N GLU A 183 1.96 17.36 9.50
CA GLU A 183 2.20 18.70 8.97
C GLU A 183 1.43 18.90 7.65
N GLN A 184 0.26 19.54 7.72
CA GLN A 184 -0.60 19.86 6.56
C GLN A 184 0.19 20.18 5.28
N GLY A 185 0.02 19.34 4.26
CA GLY A 185 0.31 19.70 2.86
C GLY A 185 1.30 18.83 2.07
N ASN A 186 1.98 17.84 2.67
CA ASN A 186 3.04 17.12 1.96
C ASN A 186 2.64 15.77 1.31
N TYR A 187 1.74 14.98 1.91
CA TYR A 187 1.36 13.64 1.37
C TYR A 187 -0.13 13.29 1.58
N PHE A 188 -0.90 14.24 2.09
CA PHE A 188 -2.31 14.09 2.44
C PHE A 188 -3.21 14.29 1.21
N LYS A 189 -4.24 13.44 1.02
CA LYS A 189 -5.20 13.62 -0.08
C LYS A 189 -6.60 13.95 0.39
N ASP A 190 -7.21 13.10 1.19
CA ASP A 190 -8.61 13.23 1.62
C ASP A 190 -8.78 12.76 3.08
N THR A 191 -9.71 13.37 3.81
CA THR A 191 -10.09 13.02 5.19
C THR A 191 -11.40 12.24 5.17
N TYR A 192 -11.59 11.29 6.10
CA TYR A 192 -12.88 10.65 6.33
C TYR A 192 -13.71 11.31 7.44
N ASN A 193 -13.20 12.38 8.04
CA ASN A 193 -13.91 13.11 9.09
C ASN A 193 -15.03 13.94 8.45
N SER A 194 -16.24 13.88 9.02
CA SER A 194 -17.43 14.61 8.50
C SER A 194 -17.27 16.13 8.47
N ASP A 195 -16.31 16.68 9.19
CA ASP A 195 -15.96 18.10 9.19
C ASP A 195 -14.74 18.44 8.30
N ASN A 196 -14.21 17.43 7.60
CA ASN A 196 -12.99 17.45 6.82
C ASN A 196 -11.72 17.83 7.61
N SER A 197 -11.72 17.73 8.94
CA SER A 197 -10.50 17.90 9.74
C SER A 197 -9.52 16.76 9.49
N ILE A 198 -8.22 17.05 9.57
CA ILE A 198 -7.18 16.02 9.61
C ILE A 198 -6.86 15.84 11.08
N GLU A 199 -7.33 14.74 11.66
CA GLU A 199 -7.07 14.36 13.05
C GLU A 199 -6.34 13.02 13.03
N PHE A 200 -5.18 12.99 13.66
CA PHE A 200 -4.37 11.79 13.88
C PHE A 200 -4.41 11.51 15.36
N GLU A 201 -5.53 10.93 15.76
CA GLU A 201 -5.81 10.57 17.13
C GLU A 201 -6.46 9.20 17.10
N ASP A 202 -6.48 8.60 18.28
CA ASP A 202 -7.36 7.51 18.67
C ASP A 202 -8.76 7.73 18.07
N HIS A 203 -9.28 6.73 17.37
CA HIS A 203 -10.59 6.70 16.71
C HIS A 203 -10.76 7.49 15.39
N TYR A 204 -9.70 7.73 14.62
CA TYR A 204 -9.79 8.43 13.34
C TYR A 204 -9.24 7.63 12.18
N ALA A 205 -9.78 7.85 10.98
CA ALA A 205 -9.23 7.29 9.74
C ALA A 205 -8.93 8.39 8.71
N ASN A 206 -7.79 8.27 8.03
CA ASN A 206 -7.31 9.27 7.07
C ASN A 206 -6.78 8.60 5.78
N GLU A 207 -7.00 9.19 4.60
CA GLU A 207 -6.42 8.72 3.33
C GLU A 207 -5.08 9.38 3.02
N PHE A 208 -4.14 8.56 2.56
CA PHE A 208 -2.81 8.97 2.15
C PHE A 208 -2.53 8.54 0.72
N GLU A 209 -1.79 9.35 -0.02
CA GLU A 209 -1.21 8.98 -1.30
C GLU A 209 0.24 9.43 -1.38
N ILE A 210 1.11 8.49 -1.71
CA ILE A 210 2.53 8.70 -1.88
C ILE A 210 2.88 8.31 -3.31
N THR A 211 3.28 9.28 -4.11
CA THR A 211 3.68 9.10 -5.51
C THR A 211 5.19 9.11 -5.68
N SER A 212 5.69 8.60 -6.80
CA SER A 212 7.12 8.67 -7.12
C SER A 212 7.65 10.10 -7.18
N GLY A 213 6.81 11.09 -7.52
CA GLY A 213 7.19 12.50 -7.49
C GLY A 213 7.45 12.96 -6.05
N ASP A 214 6.58 12.57 -5.12
CA ASP A 214 6.75 12.88 -3.70
C ASP A 214 8.01 12.20 -3.14
N LEU A 215 8.29 10.96 -3.55
CA LEU A 215 9.51 10.23 -3.19
C LEU A 215 10.78 10.85 -3.79
N GLU A 216 10.74 11.31 -5.05
CA GLU A 216 11.87 11.97 -5.72
C GLU A 216 12.22 13.31 -5.06
N ASP A 217 11.20 14.10 -4.71
CA ASP A 217 11.37 15.41 -4.04
C ASP A 217 11.89 15.26 -2.61
N ALA A 218 11.43 14.23 -1.89
CA ALA A 218 11.86 13.95 -0.54
C ALA A 218 13.29 13.36 -0.47
N PHE A 219 13.76 12.64 -1.50
CA PHE A 219 15.01 11.88 -1.45
C PHE A 219 15.91 12.09 -2.67
N THR A 220 16.87 13.00 -2.55
CA THR A 220 17.93 13.20 -3.55
C THR A 220 18.79 11.94 -3.70
N GLY A 221 18.68 11.22 -4.81
CA GLY A 221 19.60 10.13 -5.18
C GLY A 221 18.97 8.79 -5.56
N VAL A 222 17.65 8.62 -5.36
CA VAL A 222 16.92 7.45 -5.87
C VAL A 222 16.69 7.65 -7.37
N ALA A 223 17.12 6.68 -8.19
CA ALA A 223 17.25 6.91 -9.63
C ALA A 223 15.93 7.02 -10.43
N ASP A 224 14.76 6.86 -9.82
CA ASP A 224 13.45 6.90 -10.49
C ASP A 224 12.22 6.87 -9.55
N GLY A 225 12.40 7.04 -8.22
CA GLY A 225 11.30 7.01 -7.25
C GLY A 225 10.52 5.69 -7.18
N THR A 226 11.06 4.58 -7.70
CA THR A 226 10.37 3.28 -7.72
C THR A 226 10.73 2.37 -6.55
N PHE A 227 9.80 1.49 -6.14
CA PHE A 227 9.97 0.54 -5.04
C PHE A 227 9.18 -0.76 -5.33
N ASN A 228 9.49 -1.86 -4.66
CA ASN A 228 8.71 -3.11 -4.72
C ASN A 228 8.38 -3.67 -3.33
N LYS A 229 8.79 -2.96 -2.28
CA LYS A 229 8.64 -3.36 -0.89
C LYS A 229 8.28 -2.16 -0.04
N ILE A 230 7.37 -2.37 0.91
CA ILE A 230 6.90 -1.36 1.85
C ILE A 230 7.05 -1.93 3.26
N LYS A 231 7.64 -1.16 4.16
CA LYS A 231 7.63 -1.42 5.60
C LYS A 231 6.79 -0.33 6.24
N ILE A 232 5.75 -0.71 6.94
CA ILE A 232 4.95 0.17 7.78
C ILE A 232 5.40 -0.10 9.21
N CYS A 233 5.78 0.95 9.91
CA CYS A 233 6.38 0.87 11.24
C CYS A 233 5.42 1.56 12.22
N LEU A 234 5.04 0.83 13.26
CA LEU A 234 4.15 1.23 14.34
C LEU A 234 4.78 0.84 15.68
N ASP A 235 6.09 1.00 15.87
CA ASP A 235 6.68 0.64 17.18
C ASP A 235 5.98 1.44 18.30
N ASN A 236 5.60 0.80 19.41
CA ASN A 236 4.86 1.44 20.53
C ASN A 236 3.62 2.26 20.11
N SER A 237 2.97 1.88 19.02
CA SER A 237 1.73 2.46 18.50
C SER A 237 0.86 1.31 18.02
N SER A 238 -0.46 1.49 18.03
CA SER A 238 -1.41 0.63 17.33
C SER A 238 -1.98 1.35 16.11
N GLY A 239 -2.83 0.66 15.36
CA GLY A 239 -3.57 1.14 14.22
C GLY A 239 -3.53 0.18 13.03
N GLY A 240 -4.54 0.32 12.17
CA GLY A 240 -4.74 -0.54 11.01
C GLY A 240 -4.74 0.19 9.66
N PHE A 241 -4.42 -0.55 8.60
CA PHE A 241 -4.27 -0.01 7.25
C PHE A 241 -5.31 -0.60 6.29
N GLY A 242 -6.15 0.27 5.71
CA GLY A 242 -7.20 -0.11 4.77
C GLY A 242 -6.96 0.43 3.36
N MET A 243 -7.86 0.10 2.44
CA MET A 243 -7.96 0.73 1.12
C MET A 243 -6.62 0.83 0.37
N LEU A 244 -5.84 -0.24 0.44
CA LEU A 244 -4.50 -0.28 -0.13
C LEU A 244 -4.59 -0.25 -1.66
N GLU A 245 -3.96 0.74 -2.29
CA GLU A 245 -3.82 0.80 -3.74
C GLU A 245 -2.35 0.99 -4.12
N TYR A 246 -1.94 0.45 -5.27
CA TYR A 246 -0.60 0.66 -5.80
C TYR A 246 -0.61 0.99 -7.29
N GLU A 247 0.35 1.81 -7.73
CA GLU A 247 0.54 2.13 -9.15
C GLU A 247 1.80 1.43 -9.67
N ARG A 248 1.63 0.49 -10.61
CA ARG A 248 2.76 -0.23 -11.21
C ARG A 248 3.56 0.67 -12.16
N VAL A 249 4.87 0.44 -12.20
CA VAL A 249 5.71 0.93 -13.29
C VAL A 249 5.34 0.15 -14.55
N PRO A 250 4.87 0.79 -15.64
CA PRO A 250 4.55 0.07 -16.86
C PRO A 250 5.77 -0.69 -17.37
N GLU A 251 5.59 -1.97 -17.74
CA GLU A 251 6.68 -2.71 -18.37
C GLU A 251 7.19 -1.93 -19.59
N PRO A 252 8.51 -1.76 -19.74
CA PRO A 252 9.04 -1.05 -20.88
C PRO A 252 8.56 -1.76 -22.15
N VAL A 253 8.02 -0.99 -23.11
CA VAL A 253 7.40 -1.48 -24.35
C VAL A 253 8.41 -2.13 -25.32
N THR A 254 9.55 -2.59 -24.81
CA THR A 254 10.65 -3.27 -25.49
C THR A 254 10.15 -4.42 -26.37
N PHE A 255 9.09 -5.13 -25.98
CA PHE A 255 8.49 -6.16 -26.83
C PHE A 255 7.80 -5.60 -28.08
N ALA A 256 7.16 -4.43 -28.02
CA ALA A 256 6.64 -3.77 -29.22
C ALA A 256 7.76 -3.23 -30.12
N LEU A 257 8.87 -2.77 -29.52
CA LEU A 257 10.06 -2.35 -30.25
C LEU A 257 10.77 -3.54 -30.94
N LEU A 258 10.88 -4.69 -30.27
CA LEU A 258 11.43 -5.91 -30.87
C LEU A 258 10.52 -6.47 -31.99
N GLY A 259 9.21 -6.49 -31.77
CA GLY A 259 8.24 -6.93 -32.78
C GLY A 259 8.27 -6.06 -34.04
N SER A 260 8.31 -4.74 -33.88
CA SER A 260 8.40 -3.80 -35.01
C SER A 260 9.76 -3.89 -35.73
N GLY A 261 10.85 -4.08 -34.99
CA GLY A 261 12.19 -4.33 -35.55
C GLY A 261 12.24 -5.56 -36.46
N LEU A 262 11.64 -6.67 -36.03
CA LEU A 262 11.58 -7.92 -36.81
C LEU A 262 10.74 -7.78 -38.10
N VAL A 263 9.64 -7.04 -38.07
CA VAL A 263 8.82 -6.75 -39.27
C VAL A 263 9.62 -5.94 -40.29
N MET A 264 10.40 -4.95 -39.84
CA MET A 264 11.27 -4.15 -40.72
C MET A 264 12.38 -4.99 -41.37
N ILE A 265 13.01 -5.88 -40.60
CA ILE A 265 14.04 -6.81 -41.12
C ILE A 265 13.43 -7.82 -42.10
N GLY A 266 12.25 -8.37 -41.79
CA GLY A 266 11.52 -9.31 -42.66
C GLY A 266 11.09 -8.68 -43.99
N ARG A 267 10.73 -7.40 -44.01
CA ARG A 267 10.40 -6.67 -45.25
C ARG A 267 11.63 -6.42 -46.11
N LYS A 268 12.77 -6.06 -45.51
CA LYS A 268 14.04 -5.84 -46.24
C LYS A 268 14.51 -7.10 -46.97
N LYS A 269 14.32 -8.28 -46.39
CA LYS A 269 14.75 -9.56 -46.98
C LYS A 269 13.87 -10.05 -48.15
N ARG A 270 12.68 -9.47 -48.36
CA ARG A 270 11.79 -9.83 -49.49
C ARG A 270 11.92 -8.88 -50.68
N SER A 271 12.69 -7.81 -50.55
CA SER A 271 12.91 -6.81 -51.61
C SER A 271 14.24 -6.99 -52.36
N GLU A 272 14.97 -8.09 -52.10
CA GLU A 272 16.11 -8.56 -52.89
C GLU A 272 15.70 -9.80 -53.70
#